data_AF-A0A6G0ZG11-F1
#
_entry.id   AF-A0A6G0ZG11-F1
#
_cell.length_a   1.000
_cell.length_b   1.000
_cell.length_c   1.000
_cell.angle_alpha   90.00
_cell.angle_beta   90.00
_cell.angle_gamma   90.00
#
_symmetry.space_group_name_H-M   'P 1'
#
loop_
_entity.id
_entity.type
_entity.pdbx_description
1 polymer ?
#
loop_
_entity_poly.entity_id
_entity_poly.type
_entity_poly.pdbx_seq_one_letter_code
_entity_poly.pdbx_strand_id
1 'polypeptide(L)' 'TSGVPQSDHLSTLLFNIFINEILNVINSLHIYIFMDDLKLVKIINSHNNASGLQNYINNIQTWCSINHLLLIKHR' A
#
# COMPACT_ATOMS: atom_id res chain seq x y z
N THR A 1 -15.91 10.65 -13.62
CA THR A 1 -16.24 10.31 -12.23
C THR A 1 -16.04 8.81 -12.06
N SER A 2 -14.84 8.40 -11.65
CA SER A 2 -14.52 6.99 -11.40
C SER A 2 -14.49 6.78 -9.90
N GLY A 3 -15.66 6.55 -9.32
CA GLY A 3 -15.85 6.27 -7.90
C GLY A 3 -17.00 5.29 -7.75
N VAL A 4 -16.83 4.31 -6.88
CA VAL A 4 -17.86 3.32 -6.56
C VAL A 4 -18.70 3.88 -5.39
N PRO A 5 -20.04 3.79 -5.42
CA PRO A 5 -20.88 4.27 -4.33
C PRO A 5 -20.51 3.60 -2.99
N GLN A 6 -20.33 4.41 -1.95
CA GLN A 6 -19.78 4.05 -0.64
C GLN A 6 -20.65 3.10 0.21
N SER A 7 -21.81 2.65 -0.28
CA SER A 7 -22.80 1.89 0.49
C SER A 7 -22.93 0.41 0.10
N ASP A 8 -22.08 -0.10 -0.79
CA ASP A 8 -22.26 -1.45 -1.33
C ASP A 8 -21.16 -2.40 -0.84
N HIS A 9 -21.55 -3.55 -0.25
CA HIS A 9 -20.63 -4.59 0.23
C HIS A 9 -19.67 -5.06 -0.88
N LEU A 10 -20.15 -5.01 -2.12
CA LEU A 10 -19.39 -5.33 -3.32
C LEU A 10 -18.24 -4.34 -3.56
N SER A 11 -18.41 -3.06 -3.24
CA SER A 11 -17.38 -2.03 -3.39
C SER A 11 -16.20 -2.26 -2.47
N THR A 12 -16.48 -2.57 -1.20
CA THR A 12 -15.44 -2.93 -0.22
C THR A 12 -14.71 -4.21 -0.62
N LEU A 13 -15.44 -5.22 -1.14
CA LEU A 13 -14.84 -6.46 -1.61
C LEU A 13 -13.92 -6.23 -2.82
N LEU A 14 -14.39 -5.49 -3.83
CA LEU A 14 -13.60 -5.18 -5.02
C LEU A 14 -12.36 -4.35 -4.66
N PHE A 15 -12.49 -3.39 -3.75
CA PHE A 15 -11.36 -2.63 -3.25
C PHE A 15 -10.35 -3.51 -2.49
N ASN A 16 -10.83 -4.44 -1.66
CA ASN A 16 -9.97 -5.39 -0.97
C ASN A 16 -9.23 -6.33 -1.95
N ILE A 17 -9.87 -6.77 -3.02
CA ILE A 17 -9.22 -7.57 -4.07
C ILE A 17 -8.14 -6.75 -4.78
N PHE A 18 -8.46 -5.50 -5.12
CA PHE A 18 -7.55 -4.59 -5.81
C PHE A 18 -6.32 -4.22 -4.95
N ILE A 19 -6.53 -3.84 -3.68
CA ILE A 19 -5.42 -3.47 -2.79
C ILE A 19 -4.50 -4.65 -2.49
N ASN A 20 -5.00 -5.90 -2.54
CA ASN A 20 -4.17 -7.09 -2.37
C ASN A 20 -3.10 -7.24 -3.46
N GLU A 21 -3.23 -6.60 -4.62
CA GLU A 21 -2.17 -6.60 -5.65
C GLU A 21 -0.89 -5.88 -5.19
N ILE A 22 -0.98 -5.00 -4.18
CA ILE A 22 0.18 -4.32 -3.59
C ILE A 22 1.18 -5.30 -2.97
N LEU A 23 0.74 -6.52 -2.60
CA LEU A 23 1.61 -7.57 -2.07
C LEU A 23 2.66 -8.00 -3.10
N ASN A 24 2.37 -7.88 -4.40
CA ASN A 24 3.32 -8.18 -5.48
C ASN A 24 4.44 -7.12 -5.60
N VAL A 25 4.22 -5.93 -5.05
CA VAL A 25 5.17 -4.81 -5.07
C VAL A 25 6.20 -4.93 -3.94
N ILE A 26 5.89 -5.73 -2.91
CA ILE A 26 6.64 -5.76 -1.66
C ILE A 26 6.97 -7.21 -1.29
N ASN A 27 8.08 -7.70 -1.82
CA ASN A 27 8.58 -9.03 -1.47
C ASN A 27 9.38 -8.97 -0.16
N SER A 28 9.13 -9.91 0.76
CA SER A 28 9.95 -10.16 1.97
C SER A 28 9.86 -9.11 3.11
N LEU A 29 8.80 -8.29 3.14
CA LEU A 29 8.50 -7.38 4.25
C LEU A 29 7.19 -7.79 4.93
N HIS A 30 7.11 -7.66 6.26
CA HIS A 30 5.83 -7.84 6.95
C HIS A 30 4.95 -6.62 6.71
N ILE A 31 3.75 -6.85 6.17
CA ILE A 31 2.77 -5.83 5.83
C ILE A 31 1.43 -6.20 6.45
N TYR A 32 0.76 -5.18 6.97
CA TYR A 32 -0.65 -5.25 7.34
C TYR A 32 -1.43 -4.31 6.43
N ILE A 33 -2.49 -4.82 5.79
CA ILE A 33 -3.40 -4.06 4.95
C ILE A 33 -4.78 -4.17 5.59
N PHE A 34 -5.45 -3.04 5.78
CA PHE A 34 -6.83 -3.00 6.22
C PHE A 34 -7.56 -1.88 5.48
N MET A 35 -8.38 -2.25 4.50
CA MET A 35 -9.01 -1.28 3.61
C MET A 35 -7.95 -0.34 3.02
N ASP A 36 -8.06 0.97 3.25
CA ASP A 36 -7.17 2.02 2.74
C ASP A 36 -5.91 2.21 3.60
N ASP A 37 -5.83 1.57 4.76
CA ASP A 37 -4.67 1.61 5.64
C ASP A 37 -3.64 0.53 5.28
N LEU A 38 -2.38 0.96 5.17
CA LEU A 38 -1.23 0.09 4.98
C LEU A 38 -0.15 0.37 6.01
N LYS A 39 0.35 -0.69 6.66
CA LYS A 39 1.41 -0.61 7.67
C LYS A 39 2.57 -1.54 7.32
N LEU A 40 3.75 -0.95 7.18
CA LEU A 40 5.01 -1.64 6.93
C LEU A 40 5.75 -1.89 8.25
N VAL A 41 6.24 -3.12 8.48
CA VAL A 41 6.98 -3.47 9.70
C VAL A 41 8.31 -4.13 9.34
N LYS A 42 9.42 -3.55 9.84
CA LYS A 42 10.77 -4.09 9.70
C LYS A 42 11.62 -3.75 10.91
N ILE A 43 12.45 -4.70 11.35
CA ILE A 43 13.53 -4.43 12.29
C ILE A 43 14.68 -3.75 11.53
N ILE A 44 15.12 -2.58 11.98
CA ILE A 44 16.21 -1.82 11.36
C ILE A 44 17.45 -1.93 12.26
N ASN A 45 18.37 -2.81 11.88
CA ASN A 45 19.64 -2.99 12.59
C ASN A 45 20.84 -2.43 11.81
N SER A 46 20.60 -1.90 10.61
CA SER A 46 21.63 -1.37 9.73
C SER A 46 21.08 -0.31 8.77
N HIS A 47 21.97 0.50 8.22
CA HIS A 47 21.62 1.44 7.16
C HIS A 47 21.02 0.73 5.94
N ASN A 48 21.53 -0.45 5.56
CA ASN A 48 20.96 -1.24 4.46
C ASN A 48 19.51 -1.65 4.73
N ASN A 49 19.13 -1.94 5.98
CA ASN A 49 17.74 -2.24 6.31
C ASN A 49 16.84 -1.01 6.13
N ALA A 50 17.33 0.17 6.53
CA ALA A 50 16.63 1.44 6.35
C ALA A 50 16.47 1.81 4.86
N SER A 51 17.55 1.71 4.07
CA SER A 51 17.51 1.95 2.63
C SER A 51 16.59 0.96 1.91
N GLY A 52 16.58 -0.30 2.34
CA GLY A 52 15.61 -1.28 1.85
C GLY A 52 14.16 -0.90 2.19
N LEU A 53 13.89 -0.40 3.40
CA LEU A 53 12.57 0.09 3.79
C LEU A 53 12.13 1.29 2.93
N GLN A 54 13.04 2.24 2.69
CA GLN A 54 12.78 3.39 1.81
C GLN A 54 12.47 2.94 0.38
N ASN A 55 13.16 1.93 -0.15
CA ASN A 55 12.86 1.38 -1.47
C ASN A 55 11.43 0.80 -1.54
N TYR A 56 10.96 0.11 -0.50
CA TYR A 56 9.58 -0.36 -0.46
C TYR A 56 8.57 0.80 -0.44
N ILE A 57 8.84 1.87 0.31
CA ILE A 57 8.00 3.08 0.31
C ILE A 57 7.96 3.70 -1.09
N ASN A 58 9.10 3.79 -1.77
CA ASN A 58 9.18 4.31 -3.14
C ASN A 58 8.37 3.45 -4.14
N ASN A 59 8.43 2.13 -3.99
CA ASN A 59 7.67 1.21 -4.82
C ASN A 59 6.16 1.36 -4.59
N ILE A 60 5.72 1.50 -3.34
CA ILE A 60 4.31 1.77 -2.99
C ILE A 60 3.85 3.09 -3.62
N GLN A 61 4.63 4.16 -3.46
CA GLN A 61 4.31 5.45 -4.06
C GLN A 61 4.17 5.35 -5.58
N THR A 62 5.05 4.58 -6.23
CA THR A 62 5.00 4.34 -7.68
C THR A 62 3.74 3.56 -8.06
N TRP A 63 3.42 2.49 -7.33
CA TRP A 63 2.20 1.71 -7.55
C TRP A 63 0.94 2.56 -7.37
N CYS A 64 0.85 3.38 -6.31
CA CYS A 64 -0.25 4.31 -6.12
C CYS A 64 -0.38 5.29 -7.29
N SER A 65 0.75 5.83 -7.78
CA SER A 65 0.74 6.75 -8.92
C SER A 65 0.23 6.09 -10.21
N ILE A 66 0.65 4.85 -10.50
CA ILE A 66 0.20 4.09 -11.67
C ILE A 66 -1.31 3.80 -11.58
N ASN A 67 -1.79 3.52 -10.36
CA ASN A 67 -3.16 3.16 -10.08
C ASN A 67 -4.08 4.34 -9.76
N HIS A 68 -3.59 5.58 -9.91
CA HIS A 68 -4.33 6.80 -9.59
C HIS A 68 -4.87 6.87 -8.14
N LEU A 69 -4.14 6.29 -7.20
CA LEU A 69 -4.42 6.36 -5.77
C LEU A 69 -3.64 7.50 -5.13
N LEU A 70 -4.30 8.25 -4.25
CA LEU A 70 -3.68 9.33 -3.50
C LEU A 70 -2.99 8.77 -2.25
N LEU A 71 -1.67 8.92 -2.15
CA LEU A 71 -0.94 8.67 -0.91
C LEU A 71 -0.91 9.95 -0.06
N ILE A 72 -1.59 9.93 1.08
CA ILE A 72 -1.66 11.09 1.98
C ILE A 72 -0.40 11.13 2.85
N LYS A 73 0.36 12.23 2.77
CA LYS A 73 1.52 12.48 3.64
C LYS A 73 1.07 13.31 4.84
N HIS A 74 1.01 12.70 6.02
CA HIS A 74 0.87 13.47 7.26
C HIS A 74 2.18 14.22 7.55
N ARG A 75 2.05 15.52 7.82
CA ARG A 75 3.14 16.43 8.22
C ARG A 75 3.52 16.23 9.67
#